data_AF-A0A7Y1X8N1-F1
#
_entry.id   AF-A0A7Y1X8N1-F1
#
_cell.length_a   1.000
_cell.length_b   1.000
_cell.length_c   1.000
_cell.angle_alpha   90.00
_cell.angle_beta   90.00
_cell.angle_gamma   90.00
#
_symmetry.space_group_name_H-M   'P 1'
#
loop_
_entity.id
_entity.type
_entity.pdbx_description
1 polymer ?
#
loop_
_entity_poly.entity_id
_entity_poly.type
_entity_poly.pdbx_seq_one_letter_code
_entity_poly.pdbx_strand_id
1 'polypeptide(L)'
;MPEVRTLPCAGVLGMGSVLMQDDGFGPYALQMLLARHTFPQGVRVEDLGTPGLHLAPLMEDLDSVIIIDTVKGDREPGTVQTYRRDQLMKLPAGPRASPHDPGLHETLLTLDMAGRCPTEFL
;
A
#
# COMPACT_ATOMS: atom_id res chain seq x y z
N MET A 1 28.24 4.89 -9.65
CA MET A 1 28.05 4.75 -8.20
C MET A 1 26.60 5.13 -7.93
N PRO A 2 25.78 4.31 -7.25
CA PRO A 2 24.41 4.72 -6.98
C PRO A 2 24.44 5.91 -6.01
N GLU A 3 23.61 6.90 -6.29
CA GLU A 3 23.49 8.13 -5.52
C GLU A 3 23.07 7.78 -4.08
N VAL A 4 23.82 8.25 -3.08
CA VAL A 4 23.51 7.97 -1.67
C VAL A 4 22.26 8.77 -1.30
N ARG A 5 21.14 8.08 -1.08
CA ARG A 5 19.88 8.70 -0.67
C ARG A 5 20.02 9.31 0.72
N THR A 6 19.85 10.62 0.83
CA THR A 6 20.08 11.37 2.08
C THR A 6 18.83 11.55 2.94
N LEU A 7 17.64 11.27 2.38
CA LEU A 7 16.36 11.34 3.08
C LEU A 7 15.67 9.98 3.09
N PRO A 8 15.02 9.61 4.20
CA PRO A 8 14.15 8.46 4.22
C PRO A 8 12.98 8.67 3.25
N CYS A 9 12.60 7.63 2.51
CA CYS A 9 11.56 7.67 1.49
C CYS A 9 10.32 6.93 2.01
N ALA A 10 9.28 7.67 2.35
CA ALA A 10 8.00 7.12 2.81
C ALA A 10 6.98 7.13 1.67
N GLY A 11 6.13 6.11 1.60
CA GLY A 11 5.02 6.04 0.65
C GLY A 11 3.66 6.08 1.34
N VAL A 12 2.74 6.92 0.85
CA VAL A 12 1.30 6.82 1.14
C VAL A 12 0.62 6.44 -0.17
N LEU A 13 0.25 5.18 -0.28
CA LEU A 13 -0.13 4.53 -1.54
C LEU A 13 -1.61 4.17 -1.48
N GLY A 14 -2.37 4.65 -2.46
CA GLY A 14 -3.79 4.33 -2.61
C GLY A 14 -3.94 3.20 -3.61
N MET A 15 -4.76 2.22 -3.30
CA MET A 15 -5.16 1.16 -4.22
C MET A 15 -6.68 1.13 -4.30
N GLY A 16 -7.19 0.71 -5.46
CA GLY A 16 -8.61 0.74 -5.71
C GLY A 16 -8.98 1.04 -7.15
N SER A 17 -10.22 0.75 -7.52
CA SER A 17 -10.83 1.21 -8.76
C SER A 17 -11.96 2.19 -8.50
N VAL A 18 -11.79 3.43 -8.95
CA VAL A 18 -12.85 4.46 -8.93
C VAL A 18 -14.10 4.08 -9.74
N LEU A 19 -14.00 3.05 -10.59
CA LEU A 19 -15.11 2.52 -11.38
C LEU A 19 -15.96 1.50 -10.59
N MET A 20 -15.51 1.05 -9.42
CA MET A 20 -16.07 -0.08 -8.68
C MET A 20 -16.60 0.30 -7.29
N GLN A 21 -17.54 1.26 -7.25
CA GLN A 21 -18.24 1.68 -6.02
C GLN A 21 -17.25 1.96 -4.87
N ASP A 22 -17.36 1.21 -3.77
CA ASP A 22 -16.56 1.39 -2.57
C ASP A 22 -15.06 1.13 -2.80
N ASP A 23 -14.71 0.33 -3.81
CA ASP A 23 -13.32 0.04 -4.20
C ASP A 23 -12.54 1.30 -4.59
N GLY A 24 -13.24 2.41 -4.90
CA GLY A 24 -12.62 3.71 -5.13
C GLY A 24 -12.06 4.40 -3.87
N PHE A 25 -12.27 3.83 -2.67
CA PHE A 25 -11.91 4.50 -1.41
C PHE A 25 -10.45 4.93 -1.32
N GLY A 26 -9.49 4.08 -1.72
CA GLY A 26 -8.06 4.41 -1.67
C GLY A 26 -7.72 5.67 -2.48
N PRO A 27 -8.04 5.71 -3.80
CA PRO A 27 -7.94 6.90 -4.63
C PRO A 27 -8.60 8.14 -4.01
N TYR A 28 -9.84 8.02 -3.52
CA TYR A 28 -10.55 9.15 -2.91
C TYR A 28 -9.88 9.66 -1.63
N ALA A 29 -9.42 8.76 -0.76
CA ALA A 29 -8.71 9.12 0.46
C ALA A 29 -7.41 9.87 0.17
N LEU A 30 -6.65 9.44 -0.84
CA LEU A 30 -5.46 10.15 -1.28
C LEU A 30 -5.74 11.55 -1.82
N GLN A 31 -6.75 11.70 -2.67
CA GLN A 31 -7.15 13.02 -3.17
C GLN A 31 -7.52 13.96 -2.01
N MET A 32 -8.21 13.44 -1.00
CA MET A 32 -8.54 14.20 0.20
C MET A 32 -7.30 14.57 1.04
N LEU A 33 -6.30 13.69 1.12
CA LEU A 33 -5.04 13.98 1.79
C LEU A 33 -4.26 15.09 1.07
N LEU A 34 -4.09 14.95 -0.25
CA LEU A 34 -3.40 15.93 -1.10
C LEU A 34 -4.08 17.29 -1.11
N ALA A 35 -5.42 17.33 -1.03
CA ALA A 35 -6.16 18.58 -0.98
C ALA A 35 -6.01 19.34 0.35
N ARG A 36 -5.63 18.64 1.44
CA ARG A 36 -5.66 19.18 2.81
C ARG A 36 -4.29 19.32 3.45
N HIS A 37 -3.26 18.73 2.86
CA HIS A 37 -1.92 18.68 3.42
C HIS A 37 -0.87 18.89 2.33
N THR A 38 0.27 19.44 2.73
CA THR A 38 1.49 19.45 1.93
C THR A 38 2.45 18.41 2.49
N PHE A 39 3.14 17.70 1.59
CA PHE A 39 4.07 16.64 1.96
C PHE A 39 5.51 17.08 1.68
N PRO A 40 6.47 16.70 2.55
CA PRO A 40 7.88 17.00 2.31
C PRO A 40 8.44 16.15 1.17
N GLN A 41 9.60 16.53 0.63
CA GLN A 41 10.23 15.88 -0.54
C GLN A 41 10.49 14.37 -0.37
N GLY A 42 10.62 13.87 0.86
CA GLY A 42 10.82 12.44 1.16
C GLY A 42 9.54 11.61 1.27
N VAL A 43 8.35 12.19 1.02
CA VAL A 43 7.07 11.47 1.10
C VAL A 43 6.43 11.40 -0.28
N ARG A 44 6.33 10.20 -0.82
CA ARG A 44 5.61 9.91 -2.06
C ARG A 44 4.14 9.63 -1.73
N VAL A 45 3.22 10.40 -2.29
CA VAL A 45 1.77 10.19 -2.14
C VAL A 45 1.20 9.91 -3.51
N GLU A 46 0.74 8.68 -3.75
CA GLU A 46 0.47 8.21 -5.12
C GLU A 46 -0.70 7.23 -5.18
N ASP A 47 -1.62 7.48 -6.11
CA ASP A 47 -2.69 6.54 -6.47
C ASP A 47 -2.14 5.50 -7.45
N LEU A 48 -2.09 4.25 -7.00
CA LEU A 48 -1.57 3.13 -7.77
C LEU A 48 -2.64 2.39 -8.56
N GLY A 49 -3.92 2.73 -8.37
CA GLY A 49 -5.05 2.00 -8.93
C GLY A 49 -5.00 0.51 -8.58
N THR A 50 -4.79 -0.33 -9.60
CA THR A 50 -4.83 -1.80 -9.48
C THR A 50 -3.50 -2.44 -9.96
N PRO A 51 -2.38 -2.26 -9.24
CA PRO A 51 -1.04 -2.55 -9.77
C PRO A 51 -0.74 -4.05 -9.90
N GLY A 52 -1.44 -4.92 -9.16
CA GLY A 52 -1.18 -6.36 -9.15
C GLY A 52 0.29 -6.67 -8.81
N LEU A 53 0.94 -7.49 -9.64
CA LEU A 53 2.36 -7.85 -9.47
C LEU A 53 3.33 -6.66 -9.68
N HIS A 54 2.87 -5.57 -10.28
CA HIS A 54 3.69 -4.36 -10.42
C HIS A 54 3.83 -3.58 -9.10
N LEU A 55 3.15 -3.99 -8.03
CA LEU A 55 3.25 -3.34 -6.73
C LEU A 55 4.66 -3.45 -6.12
N ALA A 56 5.33 -4.59 -6.29
CA ALA A 56 6.69 -4.80 -5.76
C ALA A 56 7.70 -3.73 -6.21
N PRO A 57 7.96 -3.52 -7.52
CA PRO A 57 8.90 -2.49 -7.95
C PRO A 57 8.49 -1.07 -7.54
N LEU A 58 7.20 -0.82 -7.30
CA LEU A 58 6.74 0.48 -6.78
C LEU A 58 7.16 0.66 -5.31
N MET A 59 7.33 -0.41 -4.54
CA MET A 59 7.65 -0.38 -3.11
C MET A 59 9.14 -0.59 -2.78
N GLU A 60 9.95 -1.11 -3.71
CA GLU A 60 11.37 -1.51 -3.47
C GLU A 60 12.26 -0.40 -2.87
N ASP A 61 11.97 0.86 -3.15
CA ASP A 61 12.79 2.00 -2.71
C ASP A 61 12.23 2.74 -1.49
N LEU A 62 11.15 2.24 -0.88
CA LEU A 62 10.55 2.86 0.31
C LEU A 62 11.13 2.29 1.61
N ASP A 63 11.41 3.16 2.57
CA ASP A 63 11.79 2.74 3.94
C ASP A 63 10.55 2.40 4.78
N SER A 64 9.46 3.13 4.53
CA SER A 64 8.19 3.00 5.25
C SER A 64 7.00 3.21 4.30
N VAL A 65 5.89 2.50 4.53
CA VAL A 65 4.72 2.57 3.65
C VAL A 65 3.39 2.54 4.42
N ILE A 66 2.43 3.36 3.97
CA ILE A 66 1.01 3.28 4.29
C ILE A 66 0.30 2.86 3.02
N ILE A 67 -0.51 1.81 3.08
CA ILE A 67 -1.36 1.37 1.97
C ILE A 67 -2.81 1.60 2.37
N ILE A 68 -3.54 2.34 1.54
CA ILE A 68 -4.97 2.61 1.70
C ILE A 68 -5.70 1.81 0.63
N ASP A 69 -6.39 0.75 1.06
CA ASP A 69 -7.15 -0.14 0.18
C ASP A 69 -8.50 -0.50 0.83
N THR A 70 -9.46 -0.91 0.03
CA THR A 70 -10.66 -1.56 0.55
C THR A 70 -10.43 -3.04 0.74
N VAL A 71 -10.97 -3.57 1.84
CA VAL A 71 -10.88 -4.99 2.14
C VAL A 71 -12.26 -5.57 2.40
N LYS A 72 -12.49 -6.79 1.91
CA LYS A 72 -13.60 -7.64 2.31
C LYS A 72 -13.26 -8.32 3.62
N GLY A 73 -14.20 -8.29 4.55
CA GLY A 73 -14.08 -8.99 5.82
C GLY A 73 -15.40 -9.01 6.54
N ASP A 74 -15.42 -9.62 7.73
CA ASP A 74 -16.65 -9.89 8.47
C ASP A 74 -17.09 -8.73 9.37
N ARG A 75 -16.55 -7.52 9.15
CA ARG A 75 -16.88 -6.32 9.95
C ARG A 75 -17.96 -5.50 9.27
N GLU A 76 -18.53 -4.57 10.04
CA GLU A 76 -19.50 -3.62 9.52
C GLU A 76 -18.89 -2.75 8.39
N PRO A 77 -19.62 -2.52 7.28
CA PRO A 77 -19.17 -1.64 6.20
C PRO A 77 -18.76 -0.26 6.71
N GLY A 78 -17.66 0.28 6.17
CA GLY A 78 -17.07 1.55 6.61
C GLY A 78 -16.15 1.45 7.83
N THR A 79 -15.98 0.27 8.42
CA THR A 79 -14.99 0.06 9.49
C THR A 79 -13.58 0.24 8.97
N VAL A 80 -12.82 1.17 9.56
CA VAL A 80 -11.38 1.34 9.28
C VAL A 80 -10.57 0.36 10.12
N GLN A 81 -9.70 -0.41 9.47
CA GLN A 81 -8.78 -1.33 10.12
C GLN A 81 -7.35 -1.00 9.73
N THR A 82 -6.43 -1.20 10.67
CA THR A 82 -4.99 -1.08 10.42
C THR A 82 -4.36 -2.46 10.53
N TYR A 83 -3.48 -2.77 9.58
CA TYR A 83 -2.73 -4.00 9.54
C TYR A 83 -1.24 -3.67 9.54
N ARG A 84 -0.53 -4.23 10.52
CA ARG A 84 0.93 -4.19 10.55
C ARG A 84 1.51 -5.30 9.66
N ARG A 85 2.76 -5.12 9.26
CA ARG A 85 3.50 -6.09 8.45
C ARG A 85 3.39 -7.52 8.96
N ASP A 86 3.60 -7.74 10.26
CA ASP A 86 3.56 -9.08 10.85
C ASP A 86 2.16 -9.69 10.78
N GLN A 87 1.11 -8.88 10.82
CA GLN A 87 -0.27 -9.31 10.63
C GLN A 87 -0.53 -9.66 9.16
N LEU A 88 -0.06 -8.84 8.21
CA LEU A 88 -0.17 -9.08 6.77
C LEU A 88 0.55 -10.36 6.33
N MET A 89 1.71 -10.65 6.90
CA MET A 89 2.49 -11.87 6.62
C MET A 89 1.86 -13.15 7.21
N LYS A 90 0.99 -13.00 8.23
CA LYS A 90 0.25 -14.12 8.85
C LYS A 90 -1.09 -14.40 8.17
N LEU A 91 -1.54 -13.52 7.26
CA LEU A 91 -2.77 -13.77 6.51
C LEU A 91 -2.57 -15.04 5.67
N PRO A 92 -3.48 -16.02 5.75
CA PRO A 92 -3.40 -17.21 4.92
C PRO A 92 -3.45 -16.79 3.45
N ALA A 93 -2.71 -17.47 2.58
CA ALA A 93 -2.93 -17.47 1.13
C ALA A 93 -4.33 -18.06 0.89
N GLY A 94 -5.35 -17.22 1.00
CA GLY A 94 -6.77 -17.57 1.13
C GLY A 94 -7.67 -16.58 0.40
N PRO A 95 -9.00 -16.77 0.40
CA PRO A 95 -9.88 -16.07 -0.53
C PRO A 95 -9.94 -14.57 -0.21
N ARG A 96 -9.25 -13.79 -1.05
CA ARG A 96 -9.41 -12.35 -1.36
C ARG A 96 -9.86 -11.49 -0.17
N ALA A 97 -8.90 -11.02 0.60
CA ALA A 97 -9.09 -9.90 1.52
C ALA A 97 -9.36 -8.60 0.75
N SER A 98 -8.95 -8.45 -0.51
CA SER A 98 -9.22 -7.30 -1.40
C SER A 98 -9.39 -7.76 -2.86
N PRO A 99 -10.10 -7.02 -3.73
CA PRO A 99 -10.06 -7.25 -5.19
C PRO A 99 -8.64 -7.20 -5.78
N HIS A 100 -7.70 -6.54 -5.10
CA HIS A 100 -6.30 -6.33 -5.51
C HIS A 100 -5.31 -7.24 -4.78
N ASP A 101 -5.83 -8.15 -3.95
CA ASP A 101 -5.11 -9.10 -3.10
C ASP A 101 -4.12 -10.05 -3.79
N PRO A 102 -4.21 -10.44 -5.09
CA PRO A 102 -3.12 -11.23 -5.70
C PRO A 102 -1.81 -10.44 -5.90
N GLY A 103 -1.74 -9.20 -5.41
CA GLY A 103 -0.55 -8.36 -5.44
C GLY A 103 0.15 -8.20 -4.09
N LEU A 104 -0.57 -7.97 -2.98
CA LEU A 104 0.07 -7.47 -1.75
C LEU A 104 0.89 -8.54 -1.04
N HIS A 105 0.32 -9.71 -0.74
CA HIS A 105 1.06 -10.75 -0.02
C HIS A 105 2.26 -11.27 -0.84
N GLU A 106 2.05 -11.52 -2.13
CA GLU A 106 3.11 -11.89 -3.06
C GLU A 106 4.17 -10.80 -3.20
N THR A 107 3.77 -9.52 -3.18
CA THR A 107 4.71 -8.39 -3.16
C THR A 107 5.57 -8.42 -1.91
N LEU A 108 4.97 -8.58 -0.71
CA LEU A 108 5.73 -8.65 0.53
C LEU A 108 6.75 -9.79 0.51
N LEU A 109 6.34 -10.98 0.05
CA LEU A 109 7.25 -12.13 -0.08
C LEU A 109 8.38 -11.86 -1.09
N THR A 110 8.05 -11.27 -2.25
CA THR A 110 9.02 -10.94 -3.29
C THR A 110 10.06 -9.94 -2.77
N LEU A 111 9.60 -8.89 -2.10
CA LEU A 111 10.46 -7.87 -1.52
C LEU A 111 11.32 -8.40 -0.37
N ASP A 112 10.79 -9.31 0.45
CA ASP A 112 11.51 -9.97 1.53
C ASP A 112 12.64 -10.85 0.99
N MET A 113 12.33 -11.66 -0.02
CA MET A 113 13.33 -12.48 -0.71
C MET A 113 14.41 -11.64 -1.40
N ALA A 114 14.06 -10.46 -1.91
CA ALA A 114 14.99 -9.53 -2.53
C ALA A 114 15.80 -8.70 -1.52
N GLY A 115 15.47 -8.72 -0.23
CA GLY A 115 16.08 -7.87 0.79
C GLY A 115 15.77 -6.37 0.60
N ARG A 116 14.65 -6.04 -0.05
CA ARG A 116 14.24 -4.68 -0.43
C ARG A 116 12.85 -4.31 0.09
N CYS A 117 12.37 -5.02 1.10
CA CYS A 117 11.06 -4.74 1.68
C CYS A 117 11.11 -3.53 2.61
N PRO A 118 10.12 -2.62 2.54
CA PRO A 118 10.02 -1.52 3.49
C PRO A 118 10.09 -2.02 4.93
N THR A 119 10.93 -1.35 5.73
CA THR A 119 11.17 -1.72 7.13
C THR A 119 9.95 -1.48 8.00
N GLU A 120 9.12 -0.49 7.66
CA GLU A 120 7.93 -0.12 8.44
C GLU A 120 6.65 -0.09 7.59
N PHE A 121 5.59 -0.71 8.11
CA PHE A 121 4.23 -0.62 7.58
C PHE A 121 3.38 0.14 8.61
N LEU A 122 2.96 1.35 8.23
CA LEU A 122 2.40 2.34 9.12
C LEU A 122 0.87 2.29 9.22
#